data_AF-A0AA96EBR5-F1
#
_entry.id   AF-A0AA96EBR5-F1
#
_cell.length_a   1.000
_cell.length_b   1.000
_cell.length_c   1.000
_cell.angle_alpha   90.00
_cell.angle_beta   90.00
_cell.angle_gamma   90.00
#
_symmetry.space_group_name_H-M   'P 1'
#
loop_
_entity.id
_entity.type
_entity.pdbx_description
1 polymer ?
#
loop_
_entity_poly.entity_id
_entity_poly.type
_entity_poly.pdbx_seq_one_letter_code
_entity_poly.pdbx_strand_id
1 'polypeptide(L)' 'MNPTPKDITLAEIHSAYASKPFKKEPPAEEKTKHYAKSGHFDRDPLHPGYAPEKPQPKRNERK' A
#
# COMPACT_ATOMS: atom_id res chain seq x y z
N MET A 1 -15.55 51.24 5.54
CA MET A 1 -15.57 50.85 4.11
C MET A 1 -14.84 49.53 4.00
N ASN A 2 -15.54 48.47 3.57
CA ASN A 2 -14.90 47.17 3.36
C ASN A 2 -14.14 47.24 2.02
N PRO A 3 -12.87 46.84 1.97
CA PRO A 3 -12.14 46.81 0.70
C PRO A 3 -12.85 45.83 -0.25
N THR A 4 -13.06 46.26 -1.49
CA THR A 4 -13.56 45.38 -2.55
C THR A 4 -12.55 44.25 -2.77
N PRO A 5 -13.01 43.00 -2.92
CA PRO A 5 -12.10 41.89 -3.21
C PRO A 5 -11.39 42.17 -4.53
N LYS A 6 -10.08 41.89 -4.58
CA LYS A 6 -9.26 42.07 -5.78
C LYS A 6 -9.73 41.10 -6.87
N ASP A 7 -9.75 41.57 -8.12
CA ASP A 7 -10.01 40.70 -9.26
C ASP A 7 -8.82 39.76 -9.46
N ILE A 8 -9.01 38.48 -9.11
CA ILE A 8 -7.99 37.45 -9.25
C ILE A 8 -8.08 36.86 -10.65
N THR A 9 -6.97 36.84 -11.39
CA THR A 9 -6.92 36.25 -12.73
C THR A 9 -6.70 34.74 -12.67
N LEU A 10 -7.14 33.99 -13.70
CA LEU A 10 -6.90 32.55 -13.79
C LEU A 10 -5.41 32.20 -13.78
N ALA A 11 -4.57 33.03 -14.39
CA ALA A 11 -3.12 32.86 -14.37
C ALA A 11 -2.56 32.94 -12.94
N GLU A 12 -3.10 33.83 -12.12
CA GLU A 12 -2.68 34.02 -10.74
C GLU A 12 -3.07 32.84 -9.85
N ILE A 13 -4.28 32.29 -10.04
CA ILE A 13 -4.70 31.04 -9.39
C ILE A 13 -3.77 29.89 -9.79
N HIS A 14 -3.52 29.71 -11.09
CA HIS A 14 -2.62 28.65 -11.55
C HIS A 14 -1.21 28.83 -11.02
N SER A 15 -0.70 30.05 -10.87
CA SER A 15 0.61 30.31 -10.27
C SER A 15 0.66 30.00 -8.78
N ALA A 16 -0.41 30.29 -8.04
CA ALA A 16 -0.49 30.02 -6.60
C ALA A 16 -0.52 28.52 -6.29
N TYR A 17 -1.15 27.72 -7.16
CA TYR A 17 -1.28 26.27 -7.02
C TYR A 17 -0.33 25.46 -7.91
N ALA A 18 0.45 26.12 -8.76
CA ALA A 18 1.49 25.46 -9.54
C ALA A 18 2.47 24.83 -8.56
N SER A 19 2.53 23.51 -8.54
CA SER A 19 3.52 22.78 -7.76
C SER A 19 4.90 23.30 -8.14
N LYS A 20 5.73 23.64 -7.14
CA LYS A 20 7.15 23.94 -7.37
C LYS A 20 7.74 22.80 -8.21
N PRO A 21 8.50 23.07 -9.28
CA PRO A 21 9.16 22.01 -10.02
C PRO A 21 10.01 21.22 -9.03
N PHE A 22 9.64 19.96 -8.84
CA PHE A 22 10.36 19.05 -7.96
C PHE A 22 11.77 18.96 -8.52
N LYS A 23 12.74 19.57 -7.82
CA LYS A 23 14.15 19.28 -8.07
C LYS A 23 14.28 17.78 -7.81
N LYS A 24 14.54 17.00 -8.85
CA LYS A 24 14.80 15.58 -8.72
C LYS A 24 16.01 15.44 -7.80
N GLU A 25 15.78 15.19 -6.53
CA GLU A 25 16.84 14.71 -5.67
C GLU A 25 17.36 13.40 -6.29
N PRO A 26 18.67 13.13 -6.23
CA PRO A 26 19.17 11.82 -6.60
C PRO A 26 18.35 10.78 -5.82
N PRO A 27 17.95 9.65 -6.44
CA PRO A 27 17.13 8.66 -5.77
C PRO A 27 17.81 8.35 -4.44
N ALA A 28 17.14 8.71 -3.33
CA ALA A 28 17.59 8.36 -2.00
C ALA A 28 17.90 6.87 -2.06
N GLU A 29 19.16 6.49 -1.79
CA GLU A 29 19.62 5.10 -1.89
C GLU A 29 18.53 4.21 -1.34
N GLU A 30 17.83 3.58 -2.29
CA GLU A 30 16.66 2.81 -2.01
C GLU A 30 17.22 1.63 -1.25
N LYS A 31 17.13 1.66 0.08
CA LYS A 31 17.42 0.51 0.93
C LYS A 31 16.35 -0.51 0.59
N THR A 32 16.50 -1.15 -0.56
CA THR A 32 15.72 -2.27 -1.00
C THR A 32 15.97 -3.32 0.05
N LYS A 33 15.08 -3.39 1.05
CA LYS A 33 15.01 -4.50 1.97
C LYS A 33 14.69 -5.69 1.08
N HIS A 34 15.74 -6.40 0.65
CA HIS A 34 15.58 -7.58 -0.16
C HIS A 34 14.74 -8.54 0.66
N TYR A 35 13.50 -8.78 0.19
CA TYR A 35 12.64 -9.76 0.81
C TYR A 35 13.25 -11.13 0.54
N ALA A 36 13.97 -11.66 1.53
CA ALA A 36 14.42 -13.04 1.51
C ALA A 36 13.19 -13.92 1.78
N LYS A 37 12.86 -14.79 0.82
CA LYS A 37 11.80 -15.79 1.00
C LYS A 37 12.23 -16.72 2.15
N SER A 38 11.48 -16.73 3.24
CA SER A 38 11.70 -17.69 4.32
C SER A 38 11.07 -19.03 3.94
N GLY A 39 11.77 -20.13 4.20
CA GLY A 39 11.27 -21.49 3.96
C GLY A 39 10.22 -21.95 4.98
N HIS A 40 9.54 -21.02 5.65
CA HIS A 40 8.63 -21.32 6.76
C HIS A 40 7.42 -22.18 6.34
N PHE A 41 7.05 -22.12 5.06
CA PHE A 41 5.94 -22.89 4.49
C PHE A 41 6.40 -23.90 3.44
N ASP A 42 7.71 -24.15 3.32
CA ASP A 42 8.19 -25.19 2.42
C ASP A 42 7.72 -26.55 2.92
N ARG A 43 7.33 -27.43 1.98
CA ARG A 43 6.90 -28.79 2.33
C ARG A 43 8.12 -29.57 2.81
N ASP A 44 7.98 -30.28 3.92
CA ASP A 44 8.99 -31.24 4.37
C ASP A 44 9.19 -32.30 3.27
N PRO A 45 10.43 -32.52 2.76
CA PRO A 45 10.71 -33.51 1.73
C PRO A 45 10.35 -34.95 2.12
N LEU A 46 10.32 -35.26 3.41
CA LEU A 46 9.91 -36.56 3.93
C LEU A 46 8.41 -36.62 4.24
N HIS A 47 7.66 -35.55 3.98
CA HIS A 47 6.23 -35.53 4.24
C HIS A 47 5.49 -36.44 3.24
N PRO A 48 4.70 -37.42 3.71
CA PRO A 48 4.01 -38.41 2.86
C PRO A 48 2.85 -37.84 2.00
N GLY A 49 2.61 -36.52 2.05
CA GLY A 49 1.69 -35.83 1.14
C GLY A 49 0.19 -36.03 1.44
N TYR A 50 -0.20 -36.35 2.68
CA TYR A 50 -1.62 -36.53 3.02
C TYR A 50 -2.43 -35.26 2.80
N ALA A 51 -3.66 -35.44 2.31
CA ALA A 51 -4.64 -34.36 2.22
C ALA A 51 -5.02 -33.89 3.63
N PRO A 52 -5.20 -32.57 3.86
CA PRO A 52 -5.67 -32.06 5.14
C PRO A 52 -7.05 -32.63 5.47
N GLU A 53 -7.29 -32.90 6.76
CA GLU A 53 -8.57 -33.40 7.22
C GLU A 53 -9.68 -32.38 6.88
N LYS A 54 -10.79 -32.85 6.30
CA LYS A 54 -11.93 -31.99 6.02
C LYS A 54 -12.50 -31.50 7.36
N PRO A 55 -12.88 -30.22 7.47
CA PRO A 55 -13.53 -29.74 8.68
C PRO A 55 -14.78 -30.58 8.93
N GLN A 56 -14.85 -31.19 10.11
CA GLN A 56 -16.04 -31.91 10.55
C GLN A 56 -17.17 -30.88 10.64
N PRO A 57 -18.33 -31.10 9.99
CA PRO A 57 -19.47 -30.23 10.18
C PRO A 57 -19.84 -30.31 11.66
N LYS A 58 -19.62 -29.23 12.41
CA LYS A 58 -20.19 -29.10 13.76
C LYS A 58 -21.71 -29.15 13.58
N ARG A 59 -22.29 -30.33 13.85
CA ARG A 59 -23.72 -30.52 13.95
C ARG A 59 -24.14 -29.65 15.13
N ASN A 60 -24.59 -28.43 14.83
CA ASN A 60 -25.26 -27.59 15.80
C ASN A 60 -26.58 -28.29 16.14
N GLU A 61 -26.55 -29.19 17.11
CA GLU A 61 -27.73 -29.77 17.73
C GLU A 61 -28.42 -28.63 18.50
N ARG A 62 -29.28 -27.89 17.81
CA ARG A 62 -30.29 -27.07 18.47
C ARG A 62 -31.25 -28.04 19.16
N LYS A 63 -31.06 -28.23 20.46
CA LYS A 63 -32.11 -28.70 21.37
C LYS A 63 -32.83 -27.50 21.95
#